data_AF-A0A2A2R0F6-F1
#
_entry.id   AF-A0A2A2R0F6-F1
#
_cell.length_a   1.000
_cell.length_b   1.000
_cell.length_c   1.000
_cell.angle_alpha   90.00
_cell.angle_beta   90.00
_cell.angle_gamma   90.00
#
_symmetry.space_group_name_H-M   'P 1'
#
loop_
_entity.id
_entity.type
_entity.pdbx_description
1 polymer ?
#
loop_
_entity_poly.entity_id
_entity_poly.type
_entity_poly.pdbx_seq_one_letter_code
_entity_poly.pdbx_strand_id
1 'polypeptide(L)'
;MEAKEKSARRQRWLWAFNVLLLGAAVGLWQKLQWKKTSDTPSGVVWQRMNTTHTDRNRDGRVDEEIIRLSSGDAAIRRDTDLDGWFDLRYAERRGMARQLEQIREEAPRH
;
A
#
# COMPACT_ATOMS: atom_id res chain seq x y z
N MET A 1 14.25 5.86 -51.67
CA MET A 1 14.29 4.79 -50.64
C MET A 1 14.48 5.33 -49.23
N GLU A 2 15.21 6.44 -49.03
CA GLU A 2 15.47 7.05 -47.71
C GLU A 2 14.23 7.41 -46.87
N ALA A 3 13.11 7.84 -47.48
CA ALA A 3 11.92 8.24 -46.73
C ALA A 3 11.24 7.07 -46.00
N LYS A 4 11.26 5.87 -46.59
CA LYS A 4 10.71 4.63 -45.98
C LYS A 4 11.60 4.12 -44.83
N GLU A 5 12.90 4.36 -44.91
CA GLU A 5 13.85 3.96 -43.87
C GLU A 5 13.77 4.89 -42.65
N LYS A 6 13.64 6.21 -42.89
CA LYS A 6 13.39 7.20 -41.83
C LYS A 6 12.05 6.96 -41.12
N SER A 7 11.00 6.59 -41.85
CA SER A 7 9.70 6.26 -41.23
C SER A 7 9.76 4.97 -40.40
N ALA A 8 10.42 3.92 -40.90
CA ALA A 8 10.61 2.67 -40.16
C ALA A 8 11.45 2.86 -38.88
N ARG A 9 12.50 3.69 -38.92
CA ARG A 9 13.31 4.03 -37.75
C ARG A 9 12.50 4.80 -36.71
N ARG A 10 11.70 5.78 -37.14
CA ARG A 10 10.79 6.53 -36.25
C ARG A 10 9.75 5.60 -35.61
N GLN A 11 9.21 4.65 -36.37
CA GLN A 11 8.22 3.71 -35.85
C GLN A 11 8.82 2.75 -34.83
N ARG A 12 10.05 2.25 -35.04
CA ARG A 12 10.78 1.45 -34.04
C ARG A 12 11.04 2.22 -32.74
N TRP A 13 11.40 3.50 -32.84
CA TRP A 13 11.56 4.37 -31.67
C TRP A 13 10.24 4.58 -30.90
N LEU A 14 9.13 4.80 -31.61
CA LEU A 14 7.82 4.92 -30.98
C LEU A 14 7.42 3.62 -30.27
N TRP A 15 7.67 2.47 -30.89
CA TRP A 15 7.44 1.17 -30.25
C TRP A 15 8.28 0.99 -28.98
N ALA A 16 9.58 1.28 -29.03
CA ALA A 16 10.47 1.20 -27.87
C ALA A 16 9.99 2.13 -26.73
N PHE A 17 9.60 3.36 -27.06
CA PHE A 17 9.07 4.32 -26.10
C PHE A 17 7.74 3.85 -25.49
N ASN A 18 6.81 3.34 -26.29
CA ASN A 18 5.54 2.80 -25.81
C ASN A 18 5.73 1.60 -24.88
N VAL A 19 6.68 0.70 -25.19
CA VAL A 19 7.01 -0.44 -24.32
C VAL A 19 7.58 0.06 -22.99
N LEU A 20 8.45 1.07 -23.00
CA LEU A 20 8.97 1.68 -21.78
C LEU A 20 7.87 2.31 -20.92
N LEU A 21 6.94 3.04 -21.55
CA LEU A 21 5.79 3.62 -20.85
C LEU A 21 4.89 2.54 -20.24
N LEU A 22 4.62 1.47 -20.98
CA LEU A 22 3.84 0.34 -20.49
C LEU A 22 4.53 -0.33 -19.29
N GLY A 23 5.84 -0.56 -19.39
CA GLY A 23 6.63 -1.11 -18.29
C GLY A 23 6.58 -0.23 -17.03
N ALA A 24 6.72 1.08 -17.18
CA ALA A 24 6.59 2.03 -16.07
C ALA A 24 5.17 2.03 -15.47
N ALA A 25 4.14 2.02 -16.31
CA ALA A 25 2.75 1.97 -15.87
C ALA A 25 2.45 0.69 -15.08
N VAL A 26 2.89 -0.48 -15.56
CA VAL A 26 2.76 -1.76 -14.85
C VAL A 26 3.52 -1.73 -13.52
N GLY A 27 4.74 -1.20 -13.51
CA GLY A 27 5.53 -1.07 -12.29
C GLY A 27 4.87 -0.18 -11.23
N LEU A 28 4.28 0.94 -11.65
CA LEU A 28 3.50 1.81 -10.76
C LEU A 28 2.21 1.13 -10.30
N TRP A 29 1.50 0.45 -11.20
CA TRP A 29 0.27 -0.26 -10.87
C TRP A 29 0.50 -1.34 -9.79
N GLN A 30 1.58 -2.13 -9.93
CA GLN A 30 1.95 -3.15 -8.95
C GLN A 30 2.24 -2.57 -7.55
N LYS A 31 2.75 -1.35 -7.48
CA LYS A 31 2.99 -0.64 -6.20
C LYS A 31 1.69 -0.22 -5.51
N LEU A 32 0.62 -0.01 -6.27
CA LEU A 32 -0.70 0.38 -5.75
C LEU A 32 -1.54 -0.81 -5.26
N GLN A 33 -1.13 -2.04 -5.59
CA GLN A 33 -1.87 -3.25 -5.20
C GLN A 33 -1.58 -3.63 -3.75
N TRP A 34 -2.62 -4.07 -3.07
CA TRP A 34 -2.48 -4.79 -1.80
C TRP A 34 -1.97 -6.19 -2.06
N LYS A 35 -1.02 -6.63 -1.23
CA LYS A 35 -0.47 -7.98 -1.27
C LYS A 35 -0.65 -8.63 0.08
N LYS A 36 -1.27 -9.82 0.08
CA LYS A 36 -1.36 -10.65 1.28
C LYS A 36 0.04 -11.20 1.58
N THR A 37 0.61 -10.81 2.72
CA THR A 37 1.97 -11.21 3.12
C THR A 37 1.96 -12.30 4.19
N SER A 38 0.86 -12.44 4.93
CA SER A 38 0.68 -13.50 5.93
C SER A 38 -0.79 -13.96 6.00
N ASP A 39 -0.99 -15.25 6.23
CA ASP A 39 -2.27 -15.86 6.60
C ASP A 39 -2.01 -16.90 7.69
N THR A 40 -2.33 -16.54 8.92
CA THR A 40 -2.04 -17.37 10.10
C THR A 40 -3.22 -17.38 11.05
N PRO A 41 -3.31 -18.33 12.00
CA PRO A 41 -4.38 -18.32 13.00
C PRO A 41 -4.48 -17.00 13.79
N SER A 42 -3.39 -16.24 13.91
CA SER A 42 -3.37 -14.90 14.55
C SER A 42 -3.93 -13.76 13.69
N GLY A 43 -4.26 -14.02 12.42
CA GLY A 43 -4.80 -13.04 11.49
C GLY A 43 -4.18 -13.09 10.10
N VAL A 44 -4.70 -12.23 9.24
CA VAL A 44 -4.25 -11.95 7.89
C VAL A 44 -3.52 -10.62 7.87
N VAL A 45 -2.40 -10.56 7.16
CA VAL A 45 -1.64 -9.31 6.97
C VAL A 45 -1.60 -8.96 5.49
N TRP A 46 -1.95 -7.71 5.19
CA TRP A 46 -1.84 -7.11 3.88
C TRP A 46 -0.82 -5.98 3.89
N GLN A 47 -0.07 -5.85 2.80
CA GLN A 47 0.93 -4.79 2.65
C GLN A 47 0.79 -4.10 1.30
N ARG A 48 0.88 -2.77 1.32
CA ARG A 48 0.97 -1.91 0.14
C ARG A 48 1.93 -0.77 0.43
N MET A 49 3.03 -0.70 -0.33
CA MET A 49 4.07 0.30 -0.13
C MET A 49 4.57 0.31 1.33
N ASN A 50 4.37 1.42 2.02
CA ASN A 50 4.74 1.66 3.41
C ASN A 50 3.58 1.42 4.39
N THR A 51 2.43 0.96 3.91
CA THR A 51 1.25 0.65 4.73
C THR A 51 1.12 -0.84 4.95
N THR A 52 0.86 -1.23 6.20
CA THR A 52 0.53 -2.59 6.62
C THR A 52 -0.85 -2.56 7.25
N HIS A 53 -1.72 -3.48 6.84
CA HIS A 53 -3.01 -3.73 7.45
C HIS A 53 -3.01 -5.13 8.07
N THR A 54 -3.58 -5.24 9.26
CA THR A 54 -3.76 -6.52 9.94
C THR A 54 -5.25 -6.73 10.22
N ASP A 55 -5.76 -7.89 9.82
CA ASP A 55 -7.10 -8.38 10.10
C ASP A 55 -6.95 -9.61 11.03
N ARG A 56 -7.13 -9.39 12.33
CA ARG A 56 -6.93 -10.39 13.40
C ARG A 56 -8.13 -11.31 13.51
N ASN A 57 -9.36 -10.80 13.37
CA ASN A 57 -10.59 -11.60 13.53
C ASN A 57 -11.07 -12.28 12.22
N ARG A 58 -10.45 -11.95 11.08
CA ARG A 58 -10.73 -12.48 9.73
C ARG A 58 -12.10 -12.10 9.18
N ASP A 59 -12.63 -10.95 9.58
CA ASP A 59 -13.92 -10.45 9.10
C ASP A 59 -13.82 -9.62 7.80
N GLY A 60 -12.60 -9.40 7.30
CA GLY A 60 -12.30 -8.63 6.10
C GLY A 60 -12.19 -7.12 6.33
N ARG A 61 -12.27 -6.65 7.58
CA ARG A 61 -11.95 -5.29 8.01
C ARG A 61 -10.56 -5.23 8.63
N VAL A 62 -10.04 -4.01 8.72
CA VAL A 62 -8.69 -3.76 9.22
C VAL A 62 -8.74 -3.45 10.70
N ASP A 63 -8.13 -4.31 11.50
CA ASP A 63 -8.06 -4.13 12.95
C ASP A 63 -6.85 -3.28 13.39
N GLU A 64 -5.83 -3.20 12.54
CA GLU A 64 -4.66 -2.36 12.75
C GLU A 64 -4.11 -1.88 11.41
N GLU A 65 -3.88 -0.57 11.30
CA GLU A 65 -3.17 0.05 10.19
C GLU A 65 -1.87 0.68 10.70
N ILE A 66 -0.76 0.36 10.03
CA ILE A 66 0.56 0.94 10.28
C ILE A 66 1.06 1.60 9.00
N ILE A 67 1.30 2.91 9.02
CA ILE A 67 1.91 3.68 7.93
C ILE A 67 3.33 4.07 8.36
N ARG A 68 4.35 3.44 7.78
CA ARG A 68 5.76 3.77 8.04
C ARG A 68 6.17 5.02 7.28
N LEU A 69 6.71 6.00 7.99
CA LEU A 69 7.22 7.25 7.42
C LEU A 69 8.71 7.11 7.06
N SER A 70 9.19 7.94 6.14
CA SER A 70 10.61 7.95 5.75
C SER A 70 11.56 8.34 6.88
N SER A 71 11.06 9.03 7.92
CA SER A 71 11.81 9.37 9.14
C SER A 71 12.10 8.14 10.03
N GLY A 72 11.50 6.99 9.74
CA GLY A 72 11.53 5.80 10.61
C GLY A 72 10.45 5.80 11.70
N ASP A 73 9.63 6.85 11.77
CA ASP A 73 8.42 6.89 12.61
C ASP A 73 7.29 6.11 11.92
N ALA A 74 6.26 5.71 12.67
CA ALA A 74 5.06 5.10 12.12
C ALA A 74 3.80 5.81 12.63
N ALA A 75 2.82 6.03 11.77
CA ALA A 75 1.47 6.38 12.20
C ALA A 75 0.66 5.08 12.33
N ILE A 76 -0.02 4.90 13.46
CA ILE A 76 -0.75 3.67 13.77
C ILE A 76 -2.20 4.02 14.11
N ARG A 77 -3.13 3.24 13.56
CA ARG A 77 -4.55 3.22 13.93
C ARG A 77 -4.95 1.82 14.36
N ARG A 78 -5.79 1.69 15.39
CA ARG A 78 -6.20 0.39 15.94
C ARG A 78 -7.69 0.38 16.28
N ASP A 79 -8.31 -0.72 15.89
CA ASP A 79 -9.59 -1.20 16.40
C ASP A 79 -9.27 -2.09 17.61
N THR A 80 -9.68 -1.66 18.79
CA THR A 80 -9.28 -2.32 20.04
C THR A 80 -10.26 -3.38 20.50
N ASP A 81 -11.53 -3.25 20.14
CA ASP A 81 -12.61 -4.16 20.53
C ASP A 81 -13.13 -5.05 19.37
N LEU A 82 -12.57 -4.86 18.17
CA LEU A 82 -12.83 -5.60 16.94
C LEU A 82 -14.27 -5.40 16.43
N ASP A 83 -14.79 -4.18 16.57
CA ASP A 83 -16.15 -3.80 16.16
C ASP A 83 -16.22 -3.23 14.71
N GLY A 84 -15.07 -3.11 14.05
CA GLY A 84 -14.91 -2.55 12.71
C GLY A 84 -14.69 -1.04 12.69
N TRP A 85 -14.37 -0.42 13.83
CA TRP A 85 -13.99 0.99 13.95
C TRP A 85 -12.62 1.15 14.58
N PHE A 86 -11.82 2.09 14.06
CA PHE A 86 -10.61 2.51 14.75
C PHE A 86 -10.96 3.40 15.95
N ASP A 87 -10.51 3.00 17.13
CA ASP A 87 -10.71 3.71 18.40
C ASP A 87 -9.49 4.54 18.81
N LEU A 88 -8.30 4.15 18.33
CA LEU A 88 -7.03 4.74 18.73
C LEU A 88 -6.20 5.13 17.52
N ARG A 89 -5.54 6.29 17.63
CA ARG A 89 -4.51 6.76 16.73
C ARG A 89 -3.31 7.23 17.52
N TYR A 90 -2.10 6.89 17.07
CA TYR A 90 -0.86 7.40 17.65
C TYR A 90 0.30 7.35 16.66
N ALA A 91 1.36 8.09 16.97
CA ALA A 91 2.64 7.96 16.29
C ALA A 91 3.59 7.09 17.11
N GLU A 92 4.28 6.15 16.49
CA GLU A 92 5.35 5.38 17.11
C GLU A 92 6.71 5.91 16.65
N ARG A 93 7.59 6.18 17.61
CA ARG A 93 8.98 6.59 17.37
C ARG A 93 9.92 5.76 18.22
N ARG A 94 10.80 4.99 17.57
CA ARG A 94 11.74 4.06 18.25
C ARG A 94 11.03 3.07 19.20
N GLY A 95 9.89 2.53 18.78
CA GLY A 95 9.10 1.59 19.59
C GLY A 95 8.30 2.22 20.74
N MET A 96 8.26 3.56 20.84
CA MET A 96 7.48 4.28 21.85
C MET A 96 6.31 5.01 21.21
N ALA A 97 5.10 4.77 21.70
CA ALA A 97 3.90 5.50 21.31
C ALA A 97 3.96 6.97 21.80
N ARG A 98 3.50 7.88 20.94
CA ARG A 98 3.44 9.32 21.13
C ARG A 98 2.11 9.84 20.59
N GLN A 99 1.58 10.89 21.22
CA GLN A 99 0.34 11.55 20.78
C GLN A 99 -0.82 10.55 20.65
N LEU A 100 -1.07 9.77 21.71
CA LEU A 100 -2.21 8.87 21.74
C LEU A 100 -3.50 9.71 21.74
N GLU A 101 -4.36 9.43 20.77
CA GLU A 101 -5.63 10.09 20.53
C GLU A 101 -6.73 9.04 20.41
N GLN A 102 -7.85 9.29 21.08
CA GLN A 102 -9.08 8.53 20.84
C GLN A 102 -9.78 9.07 19.61
N ILE A 103 -10.12 8.18 18.69
CA ILE A 103 -10.81 8.49 17.44
C ILE A 103 -12.01 7.57 17.28
N ARG A 104 -12.82 7.81 16.25
CA ARG A 104 -13.86 6.88 15.80
C ARG A 104 -13.97 6.98 14.29
N GLU A 105 -13.27 6.11 13.59
CA GLU A 105 -13.20 6.10 12.12
C GLU A 105 -13.52 4.70 11.62
N GLU A 106 -14.37 4.55 10.61
CA GLU A 106 -14.72 3.22 10.09
C GLU A 106 -13.48 2.54 9.51
N ALA A 107 -13.21 1.30 9.92
CA ALA A 107 -12.10 0.53 9.40
C ALA A 107 -12.35 0.14 7.93
N PRO A 108 -11.37 0.36 7.03
CA PRO A 108 -11.50 -0.02 5.64
C PRO A 108 -11.56 -1.54 5.48
N ARG A 109 -12.07 -1.97 4.32
CA ARG A 109 -12.12 -3.39 3.91
C ARG A 109 -11.06 -3.70 2.86
N HIS A 110 -10.70 -4.99 2.78
CA HIS A 110 -9.86 -5.55 1.73
C HIS A 110 -10.66 -6.23 0.62
#